data_AF-A0A7C3YWB9-F1
#
_entry.id   AF-A0A7C3YWB9-F1
#
_cell.length_a   1.000
_cell.length_b   1.000
_cell.length_c   1.000
_cell.angle_alpha   90.00
_cell.angle_beta   90.00
_cell.angle_gamma   90.00
#
_symmetry.space_group_name_H-M   'P 1'
#
loop_
_entity.id
_entity.type
_entity.pdbx_description
1 polymer ?
#
loop_
_entity_poly.entity_id
_entity_poly.type
_entity_poly.pdbx_seq_one_letter_code
_entity_poly.pdbx_strand_id
1 'polypeptide(L)'
;MGTSNFYNVNASKIFAVLMPYETPVLDENFNETDELETLECDEFDLEYLIDSIINDMRELGDDLYYDFKDKRSLKELRSFPSSYLGSLTKEKVFDDMNVLVYVHAFLRSGYYEGANLDWECDISIDDDKEVFFDNKYDELKDIYPILSDKNKNTRLIESIDNWIKETKSSLIEKMESVFEKNSEQYVVVARFSNGETIYEKIENK
;
A
#
# COMPACT_ATOMS: atom_id res chain seq x y z
N MET A 1 -21.53 0.71 -18.93
CA MET A 1 -20.14 1.16 -18.72
C MET A 1 -19.61 0.24 -17.65
N GLY A 2 -18.59 -0.54 -17.95
CA GLY A 2 -17.97 -1.36 -16.90
C GLY A 2 -16.94 -0.55 -16.15
N THR A 3 -16.62 -0.97 -14.95
CA THR A 3 -15.65 -0.30 -14.09
C THR A 3 -14.59 -1.32 -13.70
N SER A 4 -13.34 -0.88 -13.55
CA SER A 4 -12.28 -1.71 -12.96
C SER A 4 -12.69 -2.12 -11.55
N ASN A 5 -12.59 -3.41 -11.19
CA ASN A 5 -12.94 -3.83 -9.84
C ASN A 5 -11.98 -3.25 -8.81
N PHE A 6 -10.69 -3.23 -9.12
CA PHE A 6 -9.66 -2.73 -8.22
C PHE A 6 -9.15 -1.37 -8.67
N TYR A 7 -8.95 -0.48 -7.71
CA TYR A 7 -8.28 0.80 -7.92
C TYR A 7 -6.84 0.70 -7.43
N ASN A 8 -5.99 0.16 -8.31
CA ASN A 8 -4.55 0.06 -8.06
C ASN A 8 -3.83 1.28 -8.62
N VAL A 9 -3.09 1.98 -7.76
CA VAL A 9 -2.38 3.20 -8.14
C VAL A 9 -0.88 2.96 -8.25
N ASN A 10 -0.25 2.40 -7.21
CA ASN A 10 1.20 2.38 -7.09
C ASN A 10 1.76 0.95 -7.02
N ALA A 11 1.05 0.01 -6.40
CA ALA A 11 1.50 -1.37 -6.27
C ALA A 11 1.79 -2.02 -7.64
N SER A 12 2.87 -2.82 -7.69
CA SER A 12 3.37 -3.45 -8.92
C SER A 12 2.40 -4.46 -9.53
N LYS A 13 1.53 -5.04 -8.71
CA LYS A 13 0.49 -6.01 -9.05
C LYS A 13 -0.80 -5.65 -8.31
N ILE A 14 -1.88 -6.35 -8.64
CA ILE A 14 -3.08 -6.31 -7.80
C ILE A 14 -2.87 -7.29 -6.64
N PHE A 15 -2.82 -6.77 -5.43
CA PHE A 15 -2.82 -7.55 -4.20
C PHE A 15 -4.26 -7.61 -3.67
N ALA A 16 -5.05 -8.56 -4.20
CA ALA A 16 -6.47 -8.70 -3.89
C ALA A 16 -6.67 -9.43 -2.56
N VAL A 17 -7.56 -8.89 -1.74
CA VAL A 17 -7.89 -9.39 -0.40
C VAL A 17 -9.39 -9.33 -0.19
N LEU A 18 -9.88 -10.07 0.82
CA LEU A 18 -11.31 -10.11 1.16
C LEU A 18 -12.20 -10.54 -0.01
N MET A 19 -11.64 -11.38 -0.89
CA MET A 19 -12.40 -11.96 -2.00
C MET A 19 -13.35 -13.02 -1.45
N PRO A 20 -14.55 -13.17 -2.02
CA PRO A 20 -15.42 -14.29 -1.69
C PRO A 20 -14.68 -15.62 -1.85
N TYR A 21 -14.90 -16.55 -0.92
CA TYR A 21 -14.23 -17.85 -0.92
C TYR A 21 -15.26 -18.97 -0.86
N GLU A 22 -14.90 -20.13 -1.40
CA GLU A 22 -15.74 -21.32 -1.39
C GLU A 22 -15.44 -22.18 -0.16
N THR A 23 -16.49 -22.63 0.53
CA THR A 23 -16.41 -23.57 1.65
C THR A 23 -17.36 -24.74 1.45
N PRO A 24 -17.04 -25.96 1.94
CA PRO A 24 -17.97 -27.08 1.93
C PRO A 24 -19.23 -26.77 2.73
N VAL A 25 -20.38 -27.10 2.16
CA VAL A 25 -21.67 -27.09 2.87
C VAL A 25 -21.65 -28.22 3.90
N LEU A 26 -22.12 -27.94 5.11
CA LEU A 26 -22.20 -28.91 6.19
C LEU A 26 -23.57 -29.63 6.21
N ASP A 27 -23.56 -30.95 6.41
CA ASP A 27 -24.80 -31.73 6.59
C ASP A 27 -25.43 -31.49 7.98
N GLU A 28 -26.58 -32.11 8.24
CA GLU A 28 -27.29 -32.03 9.54
C GLU A 28 -26.46 -32.52 10.74
N ASN A 29 -25.35 -33.22 10.49
CA ASN A 29 -24.43 -33.75 11.49
C ASN A 29 -23.09 -32.98 11.51
N PHE A 30 -22.99 -31.82 10.85
CA PHE A 30 -21.79 -30.98 10.72
C PHE A 30 -20.62 -31.64 9.98
N ASN A 31 -20.87 -32.60 9.08
CA ASN A 31 -19.82 -33.14 8.20
C ASN A 31 -19.76 -32.33 6.90
N GLU A 32 -18.54 -32.12 6.40
CA GLU A 32 -18.30 -31.54 5.08
C GLU A 32 -18.93 -32.40 3.98
N THR A 33 -19.64 -31.75 3.06
CA THR A 33 -20.20 -32.38 1.86
C THR A 33 -19.36 -32.03 0.63
N ASP A 34 -19.63 -32.70 -0.50
CA ASP A 34 -19.01 -32.36 -1.78
C ASP A 34 -19.60 -31.08 -2.42
N GLU A 35 -20.67 -30.51 -1.84
CA GLU A 35 -21.28 -29.27 -2.30
C GLU A 35 -20.52 -28.08 -1.69
N LEU A 36 -20.18 -27.08 -2.52
CA LEU A 36 -19.53 -25.86 -2.08
C LEU A 36 -20.54 -24.71 -2.06
N GLU A 37 -20.42 -23.82 -1.08
CA GLU A 37 -21.08 -22.52 -1.06
C GLU A 37 -20.06 -21.39 -1.07
N THR A 38 -20.41 -20.28 -1.69
CA THR A 38 -19.58 -19.06 -1.69
C THR A 38 -19.98 -18.21 -0.49
N LEU A 39 -19.00 -17.88 0.36
CA LEU A 39 -19.16 -16.95 1.46
C LEU A 39 -18.46 -15.63 1.16
N GLU A 40 -19.11 -14.54 1.54
CA GLU A 40 -18.52 -13.20 1.56
C GLU A 40 -17.72 -13.00 2.85
N CYS A 41 -16.64 -12.23 2.77
CA CYS A 41 -15.88 -11.85 3.96
C CYS A 41 -16.68 -10.92 4.87
N ASP A 42 -16.54 -11.10 6.17
CA ASP A 42 -17.20 -10.28 7.18
C ASP A 42 -16.24 -9.34 7.92
N GLU A 43 -16.73 -8.69 8.98
CA GLU A 43 -15.93 -7.77 9.80
C GLU A 43 -14.77 -8.49 10.52
N PHE A 44 -14.94 -9.77 10.90
CA PHE A 44 -13.89 -10.53 11.56
C PHE A 44 -12.75 -10.88 10.59
N ASP A 45 -13.08 -11.22 9.35
CA ASP A 45 -12.09 -11.44 8.29
C ASP A 45 -11.26 -10.16 8.03
N LEU A 46 -11.93 -9.02 7.99
CA LEU A 46 -11.28 -7.72 7.84
C LEU A 46 -10.34 -7.41 9.01
N GLU A 47 -10.81 -7.55 10.26
CA GLU A 47 -10.00 -7.31 11.45
C GLU A 47 -8.76 -8.22 11.48
N TYR A 48 -8.95 -9.51 11.19
CA TYR A 48 -7.84 -10.48 11.14
C TYR A 48 -6.81 -10.12 10.07
N LEU A 49 -7.26 -9.72 8.88
CA LEU A 49 -6.37 -9.28 7.80
C LEU A 49 -5.56 -8.05 8.21
N ILE A 50 -6.21 -7.04 8.79
CA ILE A 50 -5.54 -5.80 9.25
C ILE A 50 -4.47 -6.15 10.29
N ASP A 51 -4.82 -6.96 11.29
CA ASP A 51 -3.89 -7.38 12.33
C ASP A 51 -2.71 -8.18 11.74
N SER A 52 -2.97 -9.08 10.80
CA SER A 52 -1.93 -9.85 10.11
C SER A 52 -0.94 -8.93 9.38
N ILE A 53 -1.45 -7.98 8.59
CA ILE A 53 -0.61 -7.02 7.85
C ILE A 53 0.22 -6.15 8.81
N ILE A 54 -0.40 -5.61 9.87
CA ILE A 54 0.30 -4.77 10.85
C ILE A 54 1.41 -5.56 11.55
N ASN A 55 1.14 -6.81 11.93
CA ASN A 55 2.14 -7.66 12.57
C ASN A 55 3.29 -7.97 11.60
N ASP A 56 2.99 -8.31 10.36
CA ASP A 56 4.01 -8.56 9.33
C ASP A 56 4.86 -7.32 9.05
N MET A 57 4.27 -6.13 9.05
CA MET A 57 5.01 -4.87 8.93
C MET A 57 5.95 -4.63 10.12
N ARG A 58 5.53 -4.98 11.34
CA ARG A 58 6.36 -4.85 12.55
C ARG A 58 7.50 -5.87 12.56
N GLU A 59 7.26 -7.09 12.07
CA GLU A 59 8.28 -8.15 11.97
C GLU A 59 9.45 -7.78 11.04
N LEU A 60 9.27 -6.82 10.12
CA LEU A 60 10.35 -6.28 9.30
C LEU A 60 11.39 -5.46 10.09
N GLY A 61 11.02 -4.98 11.29
CA GLY A 61 11.86 -4.19 12.19
C GLY A 61 11.07 -3.12 12.93
N ASP A 62 11.15 -3.11 14.26
CA ASP A 62 10.46 -2.13 15.11
C ASP A 62 10.87 -0.67 14.80
N ASP A 63 12.09 -0.46 14.29
CA ASP A 63 12.61 0.85 13.88
C ASP A 63 12.07 1.33 12.52
N LEU A 64 11.42 0.45 11.76
CA LEU A 64 10.83 0.76 10.46
C LEU A 64 9.33 1.05 10.56
N TYR A 65 8.62 0.48 11.52
CA TYR A 65 7.17 0.64 11.61
C TYR A 65 6.78 1.99 12.24
N TYR A 66 5.85 2.70 11.60
CA TYR A 66 5.26 3.92 12.14
C TYR A 66 3.74 3.96 11.91
N ASP A 67 3.00 4.39 12.93
CA ASP A 67 1.55 4.50 12.89
C ASP A 67 1.11 5.96 12.98
N PHE A 68 0.52 6.47 11.90
CA PHE A 68 -0.11 7.78 11.86
C PHE A 68 -1.59 7.64 12.22
N LYS A 69 -2.02 8.31 13.29
CA LYS A 69 -3.40 8.23 13.76
C LYS A 69 -4.46 8.70 12.76
N ASP A 70 -4.11 9.63 11.87
CA ASP A 70 -5.07 10.32 10.99
C ASP A 70 -4.62 10.38 9.52
N LYS A 71 -3.76 9.44 9.07
CA LYS A 71 -3.29 9.42 7.67
C LYS A 71 -4.42 9.06 6.72
N ARG A 72 -4.55 9.85 5.65
CA ARG A 72 -5.50 9.62 4.56
C ARG A 72 -4.77 9.47 3.24
N SER A 73 -5.34 8.68 2.34
CA SER A 73 -4.85 8.57 0.97
C SER A 73 -5.13 9.87 0.21
N LEU A 74 -4.11 10.41 -0.45
CA LEU A 74 -4.28 11.59 -1.31
C LEU A 74 -4.94 11.24 -2.65
N LYS A 75 -4.99 9.95 -2.96
CA LYS A 75 -5.52 9.40 -4.22
C LYS A 75 -6.87 8.73 -4.04
N GLU A 76 -7.50 8.87 -2.88
CA GLU A 76 -8.80 8.28 -2.57
C GLU A 76 -9.88 8.76 -3.56
N LEU A 77 -10.70 7.81 -4.02
CA LEU A 77 -11.87 8.09 -4.83
C LEU A 77 -13.11 7.72 -4.02
N ARG A 78 -14.21 8.46 -4.21
CA ARG A 78 -15.48 8.16 -3.53
C ARG A 78 -15.98 6.73 -3.77
N SER A 79 -15.68 6.17 -4.95
CA SER A 79 -16.05 4.80 -5.32
C SER A 79 -15.07 3.73 -4.80
N PHE A 80 -13.92 4.15 -4.28
CA PHE A 80 -12.86 3.30 -3.78
C PHE A 80 -12.30 3.90 -2.47
N PRO A 81 -13.13 4.00 -1.41
CA PRO A 81 -12.66 4.45 -0.10
C PRO A 81 -11.44 3.65 0.36
N SER A 82 -10.58 4.31 1.12
CA SER A 82 -9.32 3.73 1.58
C SER A 82 -9.19 3.77 3.10
N SER A 83 -8.58 2.73 3.65
CA SER A 83 -8.21 2.63 5.06
C SER A 83 -6.69 2.56 5.17
N TYR A 84 -6.11 3.43 5.97
CA TYR A 84 -4.68 3.41 6.30
C TYR A 84 -4.38 2.24 7.24
N LEU A 85 -3.30 1.50 6.96
CA LEU A 85 -2.92 0.30 7.74
C LEU A 85 -1.62 0.48 8.54
N GLY A 86 -0.79 1.47 8.21
CA GLY A 86 0.54 1.59 8.79
C GLY A 86 1.55 2.17 7.79
N SER A 87 2.75 2.48 8.27
CA SER A 87 3.84 2.97 7.43
C SER A 87 5.13 2.26 7.72
N LEU A 88 5.93 2.06 6.68
CA LEU A 88 7.36 1.83 6.82
C LEU A 88 8.10 3.16 6.66
N THR A 89 9.09 3.42 7.50
CA THR A 89 9.85 4.66 7.51
C THR A 89 11.34 4.43 7.64
N LYS A 90 12.12 5.39 7.14
CA LYS A 90 13.55 5.46 7.41
C LYS A 90 14.01 6.91 7.44
N GLU A 91 14.90 7.20 8.36
CA GLU A 91 15.46 8.51 8.62
C GLU A 91 16.97 8.53 8.32
N LYS A 92 17.48 9.65 7.84
CA LYS A 92 18.91 9.94 7.79
C LYS A 92 19.20 11.43 7.85
N VAL A 93 20.19 11.77 8.68
CA VAL A 93 20.72 13.13 8.77
C VAL A 93 21.84 13.34 7.74
N PHE A 94 21.75 14.46 7.02
CA PHE A 94 22.72 14.96 6.05
C PHE A 94 23.14 16.37 6.45
N ASP A 95 24.33 16.49 7.03
CA ASP A 95 24.81 17.74 7.63
C ASP A 95 23.86 18.21 8.75
N ASP A 96 23.12 19.29 8.55
CA ASP A 96 22.11 19.84 9.45
C ASP A 96 20.66 19.51 9.05
N MET A 97 20.46 18.77 7.96
CA MET A 97 19.13 18.40 7.45
C MET A 97 18.78 16.97 7.84
N ASN A 98 17.61 16.79 8.45
CA ASN A 98 17.02 15.49 8.71
C ASN A 98 16.08 15.09 7.57
N VAL A 99 16.27 13.94 6.94
CA VAL A 99 15.45 13.48 5.82
C VAL A 99 14.76 12.17 6.18
N LEU A 100 13.44 12.13 6.04
CA LEU A 100 12.62 10.96 6.31
C LEU A 100 11.87 10.53 5.04
N VAL A 101 11.83 9.23 4.80
CA VAL A 101 11.05 8.62 3.71
C VAL A 101 10.03 7.68 4.33
N TYR A 102 8.76 7.84 3.95
CA TYR A 102 7.65 7.01 4.37
C TYR A 102 7.05 6.27 3.19
N VAL A 103 6.67 5.01 3.40
CA VAL A 103 5.80 4.23 2.53
C VAL A 103 4.59 3.79 3.35
N HIS A 104 3.43 4.35 3.03
CA HIS A 104 2.16 4.14 3.72
C HIS A 104 1.40 2.99 3.06
N ALA A 105 0.92 2.04 3.84
CA ALA A 105 0.05 0.96 3.40
C ALA A 105 -1.42 1.40 3.44
N PHE A 106 -2.17 1.07 2.39
CA PHE A 106 -3.60 1.33 2.30
C PHE A 106 -4.36 0.09 1.83
N LEU A 107 -5.49 -0.18 2.49
CA LEU A 107 -6.53 -1.07 1.98
C LEU A 107 -7.52 -0.21 1.18
N ARG A 108 -7.76 -0.54 -0.09
CA ARG A 108 -8.73 0.16 -0.95
C ARG A 108 -9.87 -0.79 -1.27
N SER A 109 -11.12 -0.35 -1.07
CA SER A 109 -12.27 -1.21 -1.39
C SER A 109 -12.32 -1.56 -2.88
N GLY A 110 -12.80 -2.75 -3.22
CA GLY A 110 -13.17 -3.09 -4.59
C GLY A 110 -14.49 -2.42 -5.00
N TYR A 111 -14.73 -2.31 -6.30
CA TYR A 111 -15.94 -1.71 -6.84
C TYR A 111 -17.14 -2.67 -6.78
N TYR A 112 -16.89 -3.96 -7.04
CA TYR A 112 -17.87 -5.02 -7.04
C TYR A 112 -17.67 -5.99 -5.89
N GLU A 113 -16.42 -6.39 -5.64
CA GLU A 113 -16.08 -7.38 -4.60
C GLU A 113 -14.66 -7.19 -4.09
N GLY A 114 -14.44 -7.65 -2.86
CA GLY A 114 -13.17 -7.63 -2.16
C GLY A 114 -12.56 -6.24 -2.02
N ALA A 115 -11.24 -6.22 -1.91
CA ALA A 115 -10.42 -5.04 -1.77
C ALA A 115 -9.03 -5.29 -2.37
N ASN A 116 -8.25 -4.24 -2.55
CA ASN A 116 -6.84 -4.37 -2.90
C ASN A 116 -5.94 -3.59 -1.95
N LEU A 117 -4.77 -4.16 -1.69
CA LEU A 117 -3.69 -3.46 -1.01
C LEU A 117 -2.94 -2.58 -2.02
N ASP A 118 -2.52 -1.41 -1.55
CA ASP A 118 -1.74 -0.44 -2.32
C ASP A 118 -0.89 0.38 -1.35
N TRP A 119 0.04 1.17 -1.88
CA TRP A 119 0.90 2.01 -1.05
C TRP A 119 0.95 3.45 -1.56
N GLU A 120 1.30 4.41 -0.69
CA GLU A 120 1.65 5.79 -1.08
C GLU A 120 2.99 6.17 -0.43
N CYS A 121 3.71 7.14 -0.97
CA CYS A 121 5.06 7.49 -0.51
C CYS A 121 5.17 8.98 -0.24
N ASP A 122 5.73 9.32 0.91
CA ASP A 122 5.97 10.71 1.33
C ASP A 122 7.45 10.91 1.69
N ILE A 123 7.94 12.14 1.51
CA ILE A 123 9.27 12.57 1.94
C ILE A 123 9.11 13.80 2.85
N SER A 124 9.79 13.78 3.99
CA SER A 124 9.85 14.90 4.94
C SER A 124 11.29 15.37 5.15
N ILE A 125 11.48 16.67 5.34
CA ILE A 125 12.77 17.30 5.65
C ILE A 125 12.60 18.16 6.91
N ASP A 126 13.45 17.94 7.91
CA ASP A 126 13.50 18.63 9.21
C ASP A 126 12.19 18.62 10.00
N ASP A 127 11.45 17.51 9.94
CA ASP A 127 10.17 17.34 10.63
C ASP A 127 9.22 18.53 10.40
N ASP A 128 9.13 19.03 9.17
CA ASP A 128 8.25 20.15 8.87
C ASP A 128 6.78 19.70 9.05
N LYS A 129 6.27 19.86 10.28
CA LYS A 129 4.99 19.30 10.77
C LYS A 129 3.77 19.81 10.00
N GLU A 130 3.94 20.89 9.23
CA GLU A 130 2.90 21.46 8.38
C GLU A 130 2.78 20.77 7.00
N VAL A 131 3.75 19.93 6.61
CA VAL A 131 3.80 19.28 5.29
C VAL A 131 3.03 17.94 5.27
N PHE A 132 2.80 17.34 6.44
CA PHE A 132 2.17 16.02 6.62
C PHE A 132 0.73 15.92 6.11
N PHE A 133 0.06 17.03 5.78
CA PHE A 133 -1.36 17.04 5.44
C PHE A 133 -1.70 17.51 4.02
N ASP A 134 -0.79 18.16 3.27
CA ASP A 134 -1.16 18.73 1.96
C ASP A 134 -0.01 18.83 0.92
N ASN A 135 1.26 18.59 1.29
CA ASN A 135 2.37 18.81 0.37
C ASN A 135 2.96 17.50 -0.16
N LYS A 136 2.78 17.35 -1.48
CA LYS A 136 3.14 16.23 -2.37
C LYS A 136 4.64 16.18 -2.61
N TYR A 137 5.34 15.31 -1.90
CA TYR A 137 6.74 15.03 -2.18
C TYR A 137 6.93 13.54 -2.45
N ASP A 138 6.29 13.06 -3.51
CA ASP A 138 6.42 11.67 -3.97
C ASP A 138 7.67 11.52 -4.87
N GLU A 139 8.17 12.64 -5.40
CA GLU A 139 9.33 12.73 -6.29
C GLU A 139 10.30 13.85 -5.89
N LEU A 140 11.57 13.66 -6.26
CA LEU A 140 12.66 14.56 -5.91
C LEU A 140 12.54 15.97 -6.48
N LYS A 141 11.92 16.09 -7.67
CA LYS A 141 11.67 17.38 -8.32
C LYS A 141 10.84 18.31 -7.42
N ASP A 142 10.00 17.72 -6.58
CA ASP A 142 9.07 18.45 -5.74
C ASP A 142 9.81 19.00 -4.51
N ILE A 143 10.79 18.27 -3.95
CA ILE A 143 11.62 18.75 -2.82
C ILE A 143 12.89 19.50 -3.22
N TYR A 144 13.32 19.41 -4.48
CA TYR A 144 14.56 20.04 -4.94
C TYR A 144 14.62 21.56 -4.63
N PRO A 145 13.55 22.35 -4.82
CA PRO A 145 13.55 23.76 -4.43
C PRO A 145 13.87 23.95 -2.94
N ILE A 146 13.24 23.16 -2.06
CA ILE A 146 13.47 23.21 -0.60
C ILE A 146 14.93 22.87 -0.27
N LEU A 147 15.45 21.79 -0.84
CA LEU A 147 16.84 21.38 -0.64
C LEU A 147 17.82 22.45 -1.12
N SER A 148 17.55 23.05 -2.28
CA SER A 148 18.41 24.08 -2.87
C SER A 148 18.39 25.42 -2.12
N ASP A 149 17.25 25.74 -1.49
CA ASP A 149 17.10 26.92 -0.65
C ASP A 149 17.81 26.75 0.70
N LYS A 150 17.72 25.55 1.31
CA LYS A 150 18.42 25.21 2.56
C LYS A 150 19.93 25.06 2.36
N ASN A 151 20.36 24.41 1.28
CA ASN A 151 21.78 24.16 1.04
C ASN A 151 22.12 24.21 -0.47
N LYS A 152 23.00 25.15 -0.86
CA LYS A 152 23.41 25.33 -2.26
C LYS A 152 24.45 24.31 -2.74
N ASN A 153 24.89 23.39 -1.88
CA ASN A 153 25.88 22.38 -2.24
C ASN A 153 25.23 21.26 -3.07
N THR A 154 25.42 21.34 -4.39
CA THR A 154 24.83 20.38 -5.35
C THR A 154 25.21 18.93 -5.08
N ARG A 155 26.42 18.65 -4.58
CA ARG A 155 26.85 17.28 -4.26
C ARG A 155 26.08 16.70 -3.07
N LEU A 156 25.74 17.54 -2.09
CA LEU A 156 24.95 17.12 -0.95
C LEU A 156 23.53 16.80 -1.40
N ILE A 157 22.94 17.66 -2.23
CA ILE A 157 21.62 17.43 -2.82
C ILE A 157 21.61 16.12 -3.61
N GLU A 158 22.61 15.87 -4.47
CA GLU A 158 22.75 14.60 -5.20
C GLU A 158 22.87 13.38 -4.27
N SER A 159 23.54 13.53 -3.13
CA SER A 159 23.68 12.45 -2.15
C SER A 159 22.36 12.14 -1.44
N ILE A 160 21.60 13.19 -1.09
CA ILE A 160 20.25 13.06 -0.51
C ILE A 160 19.32 12.39 -1.52
N ASP A 161 19.37 12.84 -2.78
CA ASP A 161 18.55 12.34 -3.88
C ASP A 161 18.75 10.83 -4.12
N ASN A 162 20.00 10.40 -4.22
CA ASN A 162 20.33 8.98 -4.37
C ASN A 162 19.86 8.16 -3.17
N TRP A 163 20.08 8.66 -1.95
CA TRP A 163 19.65 7.96 -0.74
C TRP A 163 18.12 7.83 -0.64
N ILE A 164 17.37 8.86 -1.01
CA ILE A 164 15.89 8.81 -1.05
C ILE A 164 15.44 7.75 -2.05
N LYS A 165 15.99 7.71 -3.27
CA LYS A 165 15.63 6.73 -4.30
C LYS A 165 15.89 5.30 -3.85
N GLU A 166 17.07 5.04 -3.30
CA GLU A 166 17.47 3.72 -2.79
C GLU A 166 16.57 3.31 -1.61
N THR A 167 16.33 4.22 -0.69
CA THR A 167 15.50 3.98 0.50
C THR A 167 14.05 3.73 0.13
N LYS A 168 13.46 4.57 -0.72
CA LYS A 168 12.09 4.39 -1.23
C LYS A 168 11.94 3.02 -1.90
N SER A 169 12.86 2.66 -2.79
CA SER A 169 12.82 1.36 -3.49
C SER A 169 12.88 0.20 -2.49
N SER A 170 13.79 0.25 -1.53
CA SER A 170 13.91 -0.78 -0.49
C SER A 170 12.69 -0.87 0.42
N LEU A 171 12.05 0.25 0.79
CA LEU A 171 10.83 0.24 1.60
C LEU A 171 9.62 -0.28 0.81
N ILE A 172 9.51 0.05 -0.48
CA ILE A 172 8.45 -0.49 -1.36
C ILE A 172 8.59 -2.00 -1.50
N GLU A 173 9.80 -2.51 -1.77
CA GLU A 173 10.03 -3.97 -1.87
C GLU A 173 9.60 -4.70 -0.60
N LYS A 174 9.93 -4.14 0.56
CA LYS A 174 9.48 -4.68 1.86
C LYS A 174 7.97 -4.61 2.01
N MET A 175 7.36 -3.48 1.68
CA MET A 175 5.91 -3.30 1.76
C MET A 175 5.17 -4.31 0.86
N GLU A 176 5.59 -4.44 -0.39
CA GLU A 176 4.98 -5.39 -1.31
C GLU A 176 5.23 -6.83 -0.88
N SER A 177 6.35 -7.16 -0.22
CA SER A 177 6.54 -8.49 0.37
C SER A 177 5.51 -8.83 1.46
N VAL A 178 5.08 -7.83 2.25
CA VAL A 178 3.98 -7.99 3.22
C VAL A 178 2.66 -8.19 2.49
N PHE A 179 2.40 -7.41 1.44
CA PHE A 179 1.19 -7.57 0.64
C PHE A 179 1.14 -8.94 -0.02
N GLU A 180 2.24 -9.43 -0.59
CA GLU A 180 2.35 -10.75 -1.22
C GLU A 180 2.02 -11.89 -0.26
N LYS A 181 2.36 -11.76 1.03
CA LYS A 181 2.06 -12.76 2.07
C LYS A 181 0.58 -12.79 2.46
N ASN A 182 -0.10 -11.65 2.36
CA ASN A 182 -1.48 -11.47 2.87
C ASN A 182 -2.54 -11.37 1.77
N SER A 183 -2.20 -11.66 0.50
CA SER A 183 -3.11 -11.43 -0.61
C SER A 183 -3.00 -12.47 -1.73
N GLU A 184 -4.07 -12.53 -2.51
CA GLU A 184 -4.04 -13.15 -3.83
C GLU A 184 -3.51 -12.16 -4.85
N GLN A 185 -2.55 -12.60 -5.68
CA GLN A 185 -1.90 -11.72 -6.64
C GLN A 185 -2.54 -11.84 -8.02
N TYR A 186 -2.82 -10.71 -8.66
CA TYR A 186 -3.33 -10.66 -10.04
C TYR A 186 -2.56 -9.66 -10.90
N VAL A 187 -2.53 -9.94 -12.21
CA VAL A 187 -2.09 -8.99 -13.24
C VAL A 187 -3.25 -8.55 -14.11
N VAL A 188 -3.18 -7.31 -14.61
CA VAL A 188 -4.14 -6.80 -15.58
C VAL A 188 -3.76 -7.29 -16.97
N VAL A 189 -4.59 -8.14 -17.57
CA VAL A 189 -4.34 -8.71 -18.90
C VAL A 189 -5.05 -7.96 -20.02
N ALA A 190 -6.17 -7.31 -19.73
CA ALA A 190 -6.89 -6.48 -20.68
C ALA A 190 -7.63 -5.35 -19.98
N ARG A 191 -7.68 -4.18 -20.63
CA ARG A 191 -8.56 -3.06 -20.29
C ARG A 191 -9.33 -2.66 -21.53
N PHE A 192 -10.66 -2.63 -21.42
CA PHE A 192 -11.54 -2.25 -22.52
C PHE A 192 -11.89 -0.77 -22.45
N SER A 193 -12.24 -0.18 -23.60
CA SER A 193 -12.62 1.23 -23.70
C SER A 193 -13.89 1.60 -22.91
N ASN A 194 -14.68 0.60 -22.50
CA ASN A 194 -15.87 0.76 -21.70
C ASN A 194 -15.59 0.77 -20.19
N GLY A 195 -14.32 0.60 -19.77
CA GLY A 195 -13.84 0.59 -18.38
C GLY A 195 -13.71 -0.79 -17.73
N GLU A 196 -14.13 -1.87 -18.42
CA GLU A 196 -13.94 -3.24 -17.94
C GLU A 196 -12.47 -3.63 -17.93
N THR A 197 -12.07 -4.36 -16.89
CA THR A 197 -10.69 -4.85 -16.71
C THR A 197 -10.73 -6.35 -16.46
N ILE A 198 -9.92 -7.10 -17.21
CA ILE A 198 -9.72 -8.54 -16.98
C ILE A 198 -8.43 -8.71 -16.19
N TYR A 199 -8.52 -9.52 -15.15
CA TYR A 199 -7.42 -9.90 -14.29
C TYR A 199 -7.10 -11.37 -14.48
N GLU A 200 -5.82 -11.73 -14.38
CA GLU A 200 -5.35 -13.11 -14.35
C GLU A 200 -4.61 -13.34 -13.04
N LYS A 201 -4.98 -14.41 -12.33
CA LYS A 201 -4.35 -14.79 -11.06
C LYS A 201 -2.92 -15.25 -11.32
N ILE A 202 -1.98 -14.76 -10.52
CA ILE A 202 -0.59 -15.21 -10.56
C ILE A 202 -0.50 -16.49 -9.73
N GLU A 203 -0.23 -17.61 -10.40
CA GLU A 203 0.10 -18.85 -9.71
C GLU A 203 1.52 -18.75 -9.13
N ASN A 204 1.62 -18.57 -7.81
CA ASN A 204 2.90 -18.65 -7.10
C ASN A 204 3.38 -20.11 -7.12
N LYS A 205 4.46 -20.38 -7.87
CA LYS A 205 5.12 -21.70 -7.92
C LYS A 205 6.06 -21.92 -6.75
#